data_AF-A0A2V2T1K9-F1
#
_entry.id   AF-A0A2V2T1K9-F1
#
_cell.length_a   1.000
_cell.length_b   1.000
_cell.length_c   1.000
_cell.angle_alpha   90.00
_cell.angle_beta   90.00
_cell.angle_gamma   90.00
#
_symmetry.space_group_name_H-M   'P 1'
#
loop_
_entity.id
_entity.type
_entity.pdbx_description
1 polymer ?
#
loop_
_entity_poly.entity_id
_entity_poly.type
_entity_poly.pdbx_seq_one_letter_code
_entity_poly.pdbx_strand_id
1 'polypeptide(L)' 'MGNRPLYLVSYILDDQPTTLALHRDGELDAGAALDFLQGLHGPAARISDVQVSRVKRSQERDTTPGHYRQP' A
#
# COMPACT_ATOMS: atom_id res chain seq x y z
N MET A 1 -5.25 -20.85 8.78
CA MET A 1 -4.21 -19.86 8.41
C MET A 1 -4.84 -18.49 8.51
N GLY A 2 -4.43 -17.68 9.48
CA GLY A 2 -5.01 -16.35 9.70
C GLY A 2 -4.84 -15.47 8.47
N ASN A 3 -5.90 -14.81 8.03
CA ASN A 3 -5.87 -13.91 6.88
C ASN A 3 -5.13 -12.63 7.28
N ARG A 4 -3.81 -12.58 7.03
CA ARG A 4 -3.01 -11.37 7.27
C ARG A 4 -3.55 -10.24 6.38
N PRO A 5 -3.88 -9.08 6.94
CA PRO A 5 -4.26 -7.92 6.14
C PRO A 5 -3.19 -7.59 5.10
N LEU A 6 -3.64 -7.25 3.90
CA LEU A 6 -2.81 -6.68 2.85
C LEU A 6 -2.84 -5.16 2.97
N TYR A 7 -1.66 -4.54 2.92
CA TYR A 7 -1.48 -3.10 2.87
C TYR A 7 -0.80 -2.70 1.57
N LEU A 8 -1.23 -1.58 1.02
CA LEU A 8 -0.57 -0.87 -0.07
C LEU A 8 0.10 0.36 0.52
N VAL A 9 1.42 0.44 0.37
CA VAL A 9 2.22 1.57 0.85
C VAL A 9 2.72 2.35 -0.35
N SER A 10 2.28 3.59 -0.48
CA SER A 10 2.73 4.53 -1.50
C SER A 10 3.71 5.51 -0.87
N TYR A 11 4.81 5.81 -1.54
CA TYR A 11 5.87 6.68 -1.02
C TYR A 11 6.70 7.25 -2.18
N ILE A 12 7.42 8.33 -1.91
CA ILE A 12 8.47 8.84 -2.82
C ILE A 12 9.80 8.25 -2.37
N LEU A 13 10.56 7.69 -3.30
CA LEU A 13 11.92 7.21 -3.13
C LEU A 13 12.82 7.95 -4.12
N ASP A 14 13.77 8.73 -3.61
CA ASP A 14 14.73 9.48 -4.44
C ASP A 14 14.02 10.26 -5.57
N ASP A 15 13.01 11.04 -5.18
CA ASP A 15 12.15 11.85 -6.05
C ASP A 15 11.29 11.05 -7.05
N GLN A 16 11.17 9.72 -6.88
CA GLN A 16 10.35 8.84 -7.71
C GLN A 16 9.17 8.23 -6.94
N PRO A 17 7.93 8.31 -7.46
CA PRO A 17 6.78 7.67 -6.85
C PRO A 17 6.91 6.15 -6.93
N THR A 18 6.76 5.50 -5.78
CA THR A 18 6.89 4.05 -5.63
C THR A 18 5.70 3.49 -4.84
N THR A 19 5.36 2.23 -5.09
CA THR A 19 4.31 1.53 -4.35
C THR A 19 4.75 0.12 -3.99
N LEU A 20 4.44 -0.31 -2.78
CA LEU A 20 4.73 -1.65 -2.29
C LEU A 20 3.50 -2.28 -1.64
N ALA A 21 3.17 -3.50 -2.05
CA ALA A 21 2.14 -4.33 -1.42
C ALA A 21 2.80 -5.26 -0.39
N LEU A 22 2.38 -5.21 0.88
CA LEU A 22 2.89 -6.11 1.91
C LEU A 22 1.80 -6.65 2.83
N HIS A 23 1.98 -7.89 3.28
CA HIS A 23 1.12 -8.50 4.28
C HIS A 23 1.73 -8.26 5.67
N ARG A 24 0.93 -7.75 6.61
CA ARG A 24 1.37 -7.46 7.98
C ARG A 24 0.40 -8.05 8.98
N ASP A 25 0.94 -8.62 10.04
CA ASP A 25 0.16 -8.94 11.24
C ASP A 25 -0.06 -7.63 12.02
N GLY A 26 -1.32 -7.31 12.35
CA GLY A 26 -1.68 -6.08 13.06
C GLY A 26 -1.97 -4.88 12.15
N GLU A 27 -2.09 -3.70 12.77
CA GLU A 27 -2.26 -2.44 12.07
C GLU A 27 -0.91 -1.90 11.59
N LEU A 28 -0.88 -1.37 10.36
CA LEU A 28 0.29 -0.70 9.79
C LEU A 28 -0.03 0.79 9.63
N ASP A 29 0.71 1.63 10.37
CA ASP A 29 0.69 3.07 10.20
C ASP A 29 1.86 3.55 9.33
N ALA A 30 1.87 4.85 9.02
CA ALA A 30 2.90 5.44 8.18
C ALA A 30 4.31 5.43 8.80
N GLY A 31 4.42 5.49 10.13
CA GLY A 31 5.70 5.47 10.84
C GLY A 31 6.36 4.09 10.76
N ALA A 32 5.61 3.05 11.10
CA ALA A 32 6.06 1.66 10.99
C ALA A 32 6.33 1.27 9.53
N ALA A 33 5.58 1.83 8.57
CA ALA A 33 5.87 1.66 7.15
C ALA A 33 7.18 2.36 6.76
N LEU A 34 7.45 3.58 7.24
CA LEU A 34 8.70 4.29 6.98
C LEU A 34 9.90 3.52 7.52
N ASP A 35 9.85 3.04 8.76
CA ASP A 35 10.93 2.25 9.38
C ASP A 35 11.24 0.99 8.55
N PHE A 36 10.19 0.30 8.10
CA PHE A 36 10.32 -0.86 7.22
C PHE A 36 10.98 -0.49 5.88
N LEU A 37 10.55 0.63 5.26
CA LEU A 37 11.08 1.08 3.98
C LEU A 37 12.55 1.54 4.08
N GLN A 38 12.95 2.17 5.19
CA GLN A 38 14.34 2.52 5.47
C GLN A 38 15.21 1.27 5.61
N GLY A 39 14.70 0.23 6.28
CA GLY A 39 15.38 -1.07 6.34
C GLY A 39 15.49 -1.77 4.99
N LEU A 40 14.51 -1.58 4.10
CA LEU A 40 14.48 -2.18 2.76
C LEU A 40 15.45 -1.51 1.79
N HIS A 41 15.48 -0.17 1.75
CA HIS A 41 16.27 0.60 0.78
C HIS A 41 17.64 1.02 1.30
N GLY A 42 17.84 1.00 2.62
CA GLY A 42 19.08 1.38 3.27
C GLY A 42 19.17 2.87 3.62
N PRO A 43 20.24 3.27 4.35
CA PRO A 43 20.34 4.59 4.98
C PRO A 43 20.57 5.75 4.00
N ALA A 44 20.92 5.46 2.74
CA ALA A 44 21.14 6.48 1.71
C ALA A 44 19.84 6.88 0.97
N ALA A 45 18.77 6.10 1.12
CA ALA A 45 17.50 6.33 0.44
C ALA A 45 16.75 7.53 1.02
N ARG A 46 16.27 8.42 0.14
CA ARG A 46 15.43 9.56 0.55
C ARG A 46 13.97 9.17 0.40
N ILE A 47 13.32 8.92 1.53
CA ILE A 47 11.92 8.48 1.56
C ILE A 47 11.03 9.59 2.12
N SER A 48 9.97 9.93 1.39
CA SER A 48 8.96 10.90 1.82
C SER A 48 7.55 10.47 1.41
N ASP A 49 6.55 11.24 1.87
CA ASP A 49 5.14 11.10 1.46
C ASP A 49 4.59 9.67 1.63
N VAL A 50 4.97 9.02 2.73
CA VAL A 50 4.53 7.66 3.05
C VAL A 50 3.04 7.67 3.38
N GLN A 51 2.28 6.95 2.56
CA GLN A 51 0.85 6.74 2.70
C GLN A 51 0.56 5.24 2.80
N VAL A 52 -0.23 4.85 3.80
CA VAL A 52 -0.60 3.45 4.02
C VAL A 52 -2.08 3.29 3.80
N SER A 53 -2.44 2.35 2.91
CA SER A 53 -3.83 1.98 2.63
C SER A 53 -4.04 0.51 2.91
N ARG A 54 -4.95 0.19 3.84
CA ARG A 54 -5.37 -1.20 4.07
C ARG A 54 -6.23 -1.66 2.90
N VAL A 55 -5.79 -2.69 2.20
CA VAL A 55 -6.59 -3.34 1.16
C VAL A 55 -7.69 -4.15 1.84
N LYS A 56 -8.88 -3.56 1.90
CA LYS A 56 -10.08 -4.34 2.20
C LYS A 56 -10.26 -5.26 1.00
N ARG A 57 -10.14 -6.58 1.19
CA ARG A 57 -10.69 -7.54 0.22
C ARG A 57 -12.19 -7.30 0.19
N SER A 58 -12.66 -6.38 -0.64
CA SER A 58 -14.00 -6.48 -1.18
C SER A 58 -14.02 -7.84 -1.84
N GLN A 59 -14.87 -8.71 -1.30
CA GLN A 59 -15.24 -9.96 -1.91
C GLN A 59 -15.64 -9.62 -3.34
N GLU A 60 -14.78 -9.90 -4.32
CA GLU A 60 -15.13 -9.82 -5.73
C GLU A 60 -16.03 -11.03 -6.00
N ARG A 61 -17.27 -10.90 -5.54
CA ARG A 61 -18.43 -11.52 -6.15
C ARG A 61 -19.32 -10.36 -6.54
N ASP A 62 -19.36 -10.16 -7.85
CA ASP A 62 -20.36 -9.38 -8.57
C ASP A 62 -20.41 -7.88 -8.22
N THR A 63 -19.73 -7.08 -9.05
CA THR A 63 -20.42 -6.24 -10.04
C THR A 63 -19.37 -5.47 -10.84
N THR A 64 -19.15 -5.89 -12.07
CA THR A 64 -18.65 -5.02 -13.14
C THR A 64 -19.45 -3.71 -13.12
N PRO A 65 -18.84 -2.53 -12.89
CA PRO A 65 -19.57 -1.28 -13.08
C PRO A 65 -19.96 -1.20 -14.55
N GLY A 66 -21.26 -1.20 -14.82
CA GLY A 66 -21.80 -1.12 -16.17
C GLY A 66 -21.20 0.06 -16.92
N HIS A 67 -20.81 -0.20 -18.17
CA HIS A 67 -20.46 0.83 -19.14
C HIS A 67 -21.59 1.87 -19.20
N TYR A 68 -21.38 3.05 -18.61
CA TYR A 68 -22.18 4.23 -18.93
C TYR A 68 -21.82 4.65 -20.37
N ARG A 69 -22.65 4.27 -21.34
CA ARG A 69 -22.73 5.02 -22.60
C ARG A 69 -23.44 6.34 -22.29
N GLN A 70 -22.73 7.45 -22.42
CA GLN A 70 -23.35 8.76 -22.48
C GLN A 70 -24.09 8.92 -23.83
N PRO A 71 -25.22 9.65 -23.86
CA PRO A 71 -26.05 9.85 -25.05
C PRO A 71 -25.36 10.66 -26.15
#